data_AF-A0A8U0QDA5-F1
#
_entry.id   AF-A0A8U0QDA5-F1
#
_cell.length_a   1.000
_cell.length_b   1.000
_cell.length_c   1.000
_cell.angle_alpha   90.00
_cell.angle_beta   90.00
_cell.angle_gamma   90.00
#
_symmetry.space_group_name_H-M   'P 1'
#
loop_
_entity.id
_entity.type
_entity.pdbx_description
1 polymer ?
#
loop_
_entity_poly.entity_id
_entity_poly.type
_entity_poly.pdbx_seq_one_letter_code
_entity_poly.pdbx_strand_id
1 'polypeptide(L)'
;WLCHVDDDNYVNPGALLSLLSAFPQEGDVYVGKPSLDHPIHTHELLESNKTKEVQFWFATGGAGFCLSRRLAEKMAPWASGPRFEQTSAVIRLPDDCTVGFIVERRLGISMVHSSMFHSHLENLLLLTPSNIPLQVTLSYGLFENKMNSVELNRLFSKEDDPSRFKTVHCLLYPLTSWCP
;
A
#
# COMPACT_ATOMS: atom_id res chain seq x y z
N TRP A 1 4.86 -12.20 7.62
CA TRP A 1 4.48 -10.98 6.90
C TRP A 1 2.98 -10.97 6.72
N LEU A 2 2.35 -9.83 6.96
CA LEU A 2 0.99 -9.53 6.55
C LEU A 2 1.08 -8.43 5.51
N CYS A 3 0.46 -8.60 4.34
CA CYS A 3 0.40 -7.55 3.32
C CYS A 3 -1.06 -7.29 2.97
N HIS A 4 -1.45 -6.03 2.98
CA HIS A 4 -2.77 -5.56 2.58
C HIS A 4 -2.69 -5.04 1.14
N VAL A 5 -3.73 -5.33 0.36
CA VAL A 5 -3.99 -4.80 -0.99
C VAL A 5 -5.51 -4.73 -1.18
N ASP A 6 -5.95 -3.83 -2.07
CA ASP A 6 -7.33 -3.73 -2.50
C ASP A 6 -7.63 -4.67 -3.68
N ASP A 7 -8.91 -4.83 -4.04
CA ASP A 7 -9.35 -5.70 -5.14
C ASP A 7 -8.99 -5.18 -6.54
N ASP A 8 -8.58 -3.91 -6.62
CA ASP A 8 -8.07 -3.26 -7.83
C ASP A 8 -6.54 -3.32 -7.97
N ASN A 9 -5.86 -4.08 -7.09
CA ASN A 9 -4.40 -4.20 -7.09
C ASN A 9 -3.91 -5.49 -7.77
N TYR A 10 -2.81 -5.39 -8.53
CA TYR A 10 -2.02 -6.50 -9.03
C TYR A 10 -0.80 -6.70 -8.15
N VAL A 11 -0.61 -7.89 -7.59
CA VAL A 11 0.57 -8.23 -6.77
C VAL A 11 1.57 -9.04 -7.58
N ASN A 12 2.82 -8.59 -7.61
CA ASN A 12 3.95 -9.36 -8.13
C ASN A 12 4.66 -10.09 -6.98
N PRO A 13 4.41 -11.39 -6.78
CA PRO A 13 4.97 -12.14 -5.65
C PRO A 13 6.50 -12.26 -5.70
N GLY A 14 7.12 -12.25 -6.90
CA GLY A 14 8.57 -12.32 -7.05
C GLY A 14 9.27 -11.05 -6.56
N ALA A 15 8.76 -9.88 -6.96
CA ALA A 15 9.22 -8.59 -6.46
C ALA A 15 8.94 -8.42 -4.96
N LEU A 16 7.75 -8.85 -4.50
CA LEU A 16 7.38 -8.80 -3.09
C LEU A 16 8.35 -9.62 -2.22
N LEU A 17 8.62 -10.88 -2.60
CA LEU A 17 9.55 -11.73 -1.87
C LEU A 17 10.96 -11.13 -1.83
N SER A 18 11.42 -10.59 -2.97
CA SER A 18 12.74 -9.94 -3.07
C SER A 18 12.84 -8.73 -2.13
N LEU A 19 11.81 -7.88 -2.10
CA LEU A 19 11.76 -6.75 -1.17
C LEU A 19 11.73 -7.20 0.30
N LEU A 20 10.82 -8.13 0.64
CA LEU A 20 10.61 -8.52 2.03
C LEU A 20 11.79 -9.30 2.62
N SER A 21 12.52 -10.06 1.80
CA SER A 21 13.71 -10.81 2.23
C SER A 21 14.93 -9.92 2.52
N ALA A 22 14.94 -8.67 2.06
CA ALA A 22 16.00 -7.71 2.35
C ALA A 22 15.92 -7.13 3.77
N PHE A 23 14.79 -7.29 4.46
CA PHE A 23 14.63 -6.82 5.83
C PHE A 23 15.14 -7.82 6.87
N PRO A 24 15.61 -7.35 8.05
CA PRO A 24 15.98 -8.24 9.15
C PRO A 24 14.81 -9.13 9.58
N GLN A 25 15.05 -10.43 9.76
CA GLN A 25 14.02 -11.41 10.11
C GLN A 25 13.26 -11.09 11.41
N GLU A 26 13.95 -10.50 12.38
CA GLU A 26 13.41 -10.11 13.69
C GLU A 26 13.02 -8.62 13.78
N GLY A 27 13.07 -7.89 12.66
CA GLY A 27 12.77 -6.46 12.61
C GLY A 27 11.27 -6.16 12.72
N ASP A 28 10.92 -5.07 13.38
CA ASP A 28 9.57 -4.50 13.30
C ASP A 28 9.49 -3.61 12.05
N VAL A 29 8.89 -4.12 10.98
CA VAL A 29 8.85 -3.43 9.68
C VAL A 29 7.43 -3.10 9.28
N TYR A 30 7.19 -1.84 8.93
CA TYR A 30 6.04 -1.34 8.18
C TYR A 30 6.56 -0.71 6.90
N VAL A 31 6.19 -1.26 5.74
CA VAL A 31 6.70 -0.80 4.44
C VAL A 31 5.57 -0.59 3.44
N GLY A 32 5.63 0.51 2.68
CA GLY A 32 4.66 0.84 1.65
C GLY A 32 4.95 2.19 1.00
N LYS A 33 4.02 2.67 0.17
CA LYS A 33 4.09 3.99 -0.44
C LYS A 33 3.55 5.05 0.51
N PRO A 34 4.30 6.10 0.91
CA PRO A 34 3.74 7.20 1.67
C PRO A 34 2.69 7.95 0.83
N SER A 35 1.55 8.29 1.44
CA SER A 35 0.42 8.95 0.76
C SER A 35 0.68 10.41 0.39
N LEU A 36 1.50 11.09 1.20
CA LEU A 36 1.87 12.49 1.03
C LEU A 36 3.39 12.62 0.87
N ASP A 37 3.86 13.81 0.51
CA ASP A 37 5.29 14.17 0.53
C ASP A 37 5.76 14.67 1.91
N HIS A 38 4.85 14.74 2.88
CA HIS A 38 5.09 15.09 4.28
C HIS A 38 4.22 14.22 5.23
N PRO A 39 4.54 14.12 6.53
CA PRO A 39 3.66 13.46 7.50
C PRO A 39 2.27 14.11 7.52
N ILE A 40 1.20 13.32 7.68
CA ILE A 40 -0.13 13.91 7.88
C ILE A 40 -0.18 14.64 9.23
N HIS A 41 -0.79 15.82 9.25
CA HIS A 41 -1.02 16.60 10.46
C HIS A 41 -2.49 16.46 10.86
N THR A 42 -2.76 15.97 12.06
CA THR A 42 -4.13 15.78 12.56
C THR A 42 -4.22 15.96 14.08
N HIS A 43 -5.41 15.78 14.64
CA HIS A 43 -5.69 15.87 16.05
C HIS A 43 -6.18 14.53 16.59
N GLU A 44 -5.55 14.07 17.67
CA GLU A 44 -6.02 12.96 18.49
C GLU A 44 -6.97 13.49 19.56
N LEU A 45 -8.16 12.89 19.66
CA LEU A 45 -9.11 13.14 20.73
C LEU A 45 -8.65 12.43 22.02
N LEU A 46 -8.46 13.22 23.08
CA LEU A 46 -8.11 12.75 24.42
C LEU A 46 -9.35 12.75 25.33
N GLU A 47 -9.18 12.16 26.52
CA GLU A 47 -10.17 12.26 27.59
C GLU A 47 -10.52 13.72 27.92
N SER A 48 -11.76 13.95 28.36
CA SER A 48 -12.29 15.28 28.70
C SER A 48 -12.39 16.26 27.51
N ASN A 49 -12.63 15.76 26.29
CA ASN A 49 -12.78 16.56 25.06
C ASN A 49 -11.57 17.45 24.73
N LYS A 50 -10.39 17.09 25.22
CA LYS A 50 -9.15 17.76 24.83
C LYS A 50 -8.64 17.14 23.53
N THR A 51 -7.91 17.92 22.74
CA THR A 51 -7.25 17.44 21.54
C THR A 51 -5.75 17.60 21.67
N LYS A 52 -5.01 16.70 21.02
CA LYS A 52 -3.56 16.74 20.90
C LYS A 52 -3.18 16.67 19.44
N GLU A 53 -2.36 17.61 19.01
CA GLU A 53 -1.79 17.58 17.66
C GLU A 53 -0.83 16.39 17.52
N VAL A 54 -0.96 15.66 16.42
CA VAL A 54 -0.12 14.51 16.08
C VAL A 54 0.27 14.57 14.61
N GLN A 55 1.48 14.11 14.33
CA GLN A 55 2.03 13.98 12.99
C GLN A 55 2.68 12.61 12.81
N PHE A 56 2.41 11.96 11.68
CA PHE A 56 2.91 10.62 11.36
C PHE A 56 2.86 10.33 9.86
N TRP A 57 3.67 9.38 9.40
CA TRP A 57 3.54 8.78 8.08
C TRP A 57 2.54 7.62 8.09
N PHE A 58 1.91 7.39 6.94
CA PHE A 58 1.09 6.20 6.70
C PHE A 58 1.23 5.76 5.25
N ALA A 59 1.12 4.46 5.03
CA ALA A 59 1.13 3.86 3.71
C ALA A 59 -0.26 3.95 3.07
N THR A 60 -0.33 4.40 1.82
CA THR A 60 -1.59 4.46 1.06
C THR A 60 -2.22 3.07 0.95
N GLY A 61 -3.45 2.89 1.44
CA GLY A 61 -4.16 1.61 1.40
C GLY A 61 -4.20 0.99 -0.01
N GLY A 62 -4.68 1.76 -1.00
CA GLY A 62 -4.80 1.32 -2.39
C GLY A 62 -3.49 1.20 -3.18
N ALA A 63 -2.33 1.49 -2.57
CA ALA A 63 -1.03 1.07 -3.12
C ALA A 63 -0.60 -0.29 -2.54
N GLY A 64 -1.22 -0.74 -1.46
CA GLY A 64 -0.79 -1.86 -0.66
C GLY A 64 0.38 -1.54 0.28
N PHE A 65 0.47 -2.31 1.36
CA PHE A 65 1.55 -2.21 2.35
C PHE A 65 1.77 -3.53 3.05
N CYS A 66 2.93 -3.68 3.70
CA CYS A 66 3.28 -4.87 4.46
C CYS A 66 3.74 -4.56 5.88
N LEU A 67 3.38 -5.45 6.79
CA LEU A 67 3.75 -5.47 8.20
C LEU A 67 4.49 -6.78 8.52
N SER A 68 5.61 -6.68 9.22
CA SER A 68 6.25 -7.85 9.85
C SER A 68 5.29 -8.49 10.87
N ARG A 69 5.41 -9.79 11.11
CA ARG A 69 4.56 -10.50 12.09
C ARG A 69 4.71 -9.89 13.49
N ARG A 70 5.95 -9.64 13.91
CA ARG A 70 6.28 -9.08 15.22
C ARG A 70 5.64 -7.70 15.43
N LEU A 71 5.67 -6.85 14.40
CA LEU A 71 4.99 -5.56 14.43
C LEU A 71 3.47 -5.73 14.53
N ALA A 72 2.87 -6.59 13.70
CA ALA A 72 1.43 -6.83 13.74
C ALA A 72 0.95 -7.35 15.11
N GLU A 73 1.74 -8.21 15.77
CA GLU A 73 1.46 -8.66 17.15
C GLU A 73 1.54 -7.51 18.16
N LYS A 74 2.52 -6.61 18.04
CA LYS A 74 2.64 -5.40 18.89
C LYS A 74 1.50 -4.41 18.69
N MET A 75 0.86 -4.39 17.52
CA MET A 75 -0.29 -3.53 17.24
C MET A 75 -1.58 -4.00 17.96
N ALA A 76 -1.62 -5.23 18.47
CA ALA A 76 -2.82 -5.82 19.05
C ALA A 76 -3.56 -4.96 20.10
N PRO A 77 -2.89 -4.21 21.01
CA PRO A 77 -3.56 -3.35 21.99
C PRO A 77 -4.38 -2.20 21.37
N TRP A 78 -4.19 -1.89 20.09
CA TRP A 78 -4.93 -0.85 19.36
C TRP A 78 -5.68 -1.41 18.14
N ALA A 79 -5.29 -2.57 17.61
CA ALA A 79 -5.83 -3.08 16.35
C ALA A 79 -6.72 -4.33 16.46
N SER A 80 -6.72 -5.04 17.58
CA SER A 80 -7.46 -6.31 17.66
C SER A 80 -8.93 -6.13 18.08
N GLY A 81 -9.83 -6.78 17.35
CA GLY A 81 -11.28 -6.71 17.58
C GLY A 81 -11.81 -5.28 17.42
N PRO A 82 -12.70 -4.80 18.32
CA PRO A 82 -13.31 -3.47 18.20
C PRO A 82 -12.32 -2.31 18.43
N ARG A 83 -11.09 -2.61 18.89
CA ARG A 83 -10.10 -1.58 19.21
C ARG A 83 -9.62 -0.82 17.98
N PHE A 84 -9.60 -1.45 16.80
CA PHE A 84 -9.16 -0.77 15.59
C PHE A 84 -10.13 0.38 15.24
N GLU A 85 -11.43 0.10 15.26
CA GLU A 85 -12.47 1.11 15.05
C GLU A 85 -12.41 2.21 16.11
N GLN A 86 -12.22 1.85 17.39
CA GLN A 86 -12.04 2.83 18.48
C GLN A 86 -10.80 3.71 18.25
N THR A 87 -9.71 3.13 17.75
CA THR A 87 -8.48 3.86 17.45
C THR A 87 -8.64 4.78 16.24
N SER A 88 -9.33 4.32 15.20
CA SER A 88 -9.73 5.18 14.07
C SER A 88 -10.59 6.35 14.55
N ALA A 89 -11.56 6.10 15.43
CA ALA A 89 -12.49 7.11 15.94
C ALA A 89 -11.80 8.25 16.71
N VAL A 90 -10.68 7.99 17.40
CA VAL A 90 -9.96 9.05 18.14
C VAL A 90 -9.19 10.00 17.23
N ILE A 91 -8.76 9.56 16.04
CA ILE A 91 -8.09 10.41 15.04
C ILE A 91 -9.01 10.86 13.91
N ARG A 92 -10.17 10.21 13.76
CA ARG A 92 -11.18 10.45 12.71
C ARG A 92 -10.60 10.36 11.30
N LEU A 93 -9.75 9.37 11.09
CA LEU A 93 -9.10 9.10 9.81
C LEU A 93 -9.41 7.68 9.32
N PRO A 94 -9.24 7.41 8.00
CA PRO A 94 -9.45 6.09 7.42
C PRO A 94 -8.54 4.99 7.99
N ASP A 95 -8.78 3.75 7.56
CA ASP A 95 -8.11 2.56 8.08
C ASP A 95 -6.59 2.58 7.85
N ASP A 96 -6.13 3.04 6.68
CA ASP A 96 -4.71 3.13 6.34
C ASP A 96 -3.96 4.14 7.23
N CYS A 97 -4.57 5.30 7.48
CA CYS A 97 -4.12 6.29 8.44
C CYS A 97 -4.09 5.72 9.85
N THR A 98 -5.07 4.89 10.22
CA THR A 98 -5.14 4.24 11.55
C THR A 98 -3.99 3.26 11.75
N VAL A 99 -3.60 2.50 10.72
CA VAL A 99 -2.40 1.65 10.74
C VAL A 99 -1.14 2.50 10.97
N GLY A 100 -0.94 3.56 10.19
CA GLY A 100 0.21 4.46 10.33
C GLY A 100 0.26 5.12 11.71
N PHE A 101 -0.88 5.56 12.23
CA PHE A 101 -1.00 6.14 13.57
C PHE A 101 -0.56 5.16 14.66
N ILE A 102 -1.03 3.91 14.62
CA ILE A 102 -0.62 2.90 15.61
C ILE A 102 0.88 2.68 15.53
N VAL A 103 1.43 2.47 14.34
CA VAL A 103 2.85 2.14 14.14
C VAL A 103 3.76 3.31 14.57
N GLU A 104 3.53 4.52 14.08
CA GLU A 104 4.42 5.65 14.35
C GLU A 104 4.16 6.31 15.71
N ARG A 105 2.89 6.44 16.15
CA ARG A 105 2.55 7.21 17.36
C ARG A 105 2.40 6.37 18.61
N ARG A 106 1.94 5.12 18.50
CA ARG A 106 1.79 4.23 19.67
C ARG A 106 3.03 3.37 19.89
N LEU A 107 3.62 2.87 18.81
CA LEU A 107 4.77 1.97 18.88
C LEU A 107 6.12 2.67 18.66
N GLY A 108 6.13 3.89 18.11
CA GLY A 108 7.36 4.66 17.87
C GLY A 108 8.24 4.07 16.78
N ILE A 109 7.65 3.34 15.83
CA ILE A 109 8.34 2.67 14.74
C ILE A 109 8.11 3.47 13.47
N SER A 110 9.18 3.80 12.75
CA SER A 110 9.08 4.57 11.51
C SER A 110 8.63 3.70 10.35
N MET A 111 7.76 4.25 9.51
CA MET A 111 7.43 3.65 8.22
C MET A 111 8.65 3.63 7.30
N VAL A 112 8.87 2.50 6.62
CA VAL A 112 9.84 2.38 5.52
C VAL A 112 9.14 2.76 4.22
N HIS A 113 9.60 3.85 3.59
CA HIS A 113 9.08 4.29 2.31
C HIS A 113 9.61 3.40 1.18
N SER A 114 8.74 2.94 0.31
CA SER A 114 9.10 2.16 -0.87
C SER A 114 8.43 2.72 -2.12
N SER A 115 9.23 2.87 -3.18
CA SER A 115 8.76 3.28 -4.51
C SER A 115 8.26 2.10 -5.36
N MET A 116 8.16 0.90 -4.77
CA MET A 116 7.73 -0.32 -5.47
C MET A 116 6.23 -0.60 -5.32
N PHE A 117 5.52 0.20 -4.53
CA PHE A 117 4.07 0.09 -4.33
C PHE A 117 3.38 1.25 -5.04
N HIS A 118 2.30 0.96 -5.79
CA HIS A 118 1.65 1.95 -6.66
C HIS A 118 0.13 1.93 -6.55
N SER A 119 -0.46 3.09 -6.25
CA SER A 119 -1.91 3.32 -6.28
C SER A 119 -2.35 3.96 -7.60
N HIS A 120 -3.61 3.75 -8.00
CA HIS A 120 -4.22 4.50 -9.08
C HIS A 120 -4.42 6.00 -8.76
N LEU A 121 -4.11 6.44 -7.55
CA LEU A 121 -4.05 7.86 -7.18
C LEU A 121 -2.72 8.54 -7.57
N GLU A 122 -1.81 7.79 -8.19
CA GLU A 122 -0.52 8.27 -8.71
C GLU A 122 -0.55 8.32 -10.24
N ASN A 123 0.35 9.07 -10.88
CA ASN A 123 0.45 9.03 -12.34
C ASN A 123 1.17 7.75 -12.82
N LEU A 124 0.41 6.67 -13.05
CA LEU A 124 0.94 5.35 -13.44
C LEU A 124 1.59 5.34 -14.82
N LEU A 125 1.35 6.35 -15.65
CA LEU A 125 2.02 6.51 -16.95
C LEU A 125 3.51 6.89 -16.80
N LEU A 126 3.95 7.33 -15.62
CA LEU A 126 5.36 7.60 -15.34
C LEU A 126 6.18 6.32 -15.12
N LEU A 127 5.52 5.17 -14.92
CA LEU A 127 6.21 3.89 -14.77
C LEU A 127 6.72 3.43 -16.13
N THR A 128 8.04 3.31 -16.24
CA THR A 128 8.65 2.79 -17.46
C THR A 128 8.31 1.31 -17.64
N PRO A 129 7.99 0.86 -18.87
CA PRO A 129 7.66 -0.55 -19.12
C PRO A 129 8.72 -1.55 -18.64
N SER A 130 10.01 -1.18 -18.70
CA SER A 130 11.11 -2.02 -18.22
C SER A 130 11.15 -2.17 -16.70
N ASN A 131 10.54 -1.24 -15.94
CA ASN A 131 10.50 -1.27 -14.48
C ASN A 131 9.27 -1.99 -13.95
N ILE A 132 8.22 -2.20 -14.75
CA ILE A 132 6.99 -2.88 -14.34
C ILE A 132 7.26 -4.25 -13.69
N PRO A 133 8.14 -5.12 -14.23
CA PRO A 133 8.47 -6.40 -13.60
C PRO A 133 9.13 -6.30 -12.23
N LEU A 134 9.65 -5.13 -11.87
CA LEU A 134 10.32 -4.86 -10.60
C LEU A 134 9.36 -4.30 -9.55
N GLN A 135 8.15 -3.89 -9.92
CA GLN A 135 7.19 -3.31 -8.96
C GLN A 135 6.51 -4.41 -8.15
N VAL A 136 6.20 -4.13 -6.89
CA VAL A 136 5.53 -5.04 -5.94
C VAL A 136 4.03 -5.04 -6.16
N THR A 137 3.43 -3.86 -6.23
CA THR A 137 2.02 -3.68 -6.55
C THR A 137 1.84 -2.70 -7.70
N LEU A 138 0.80 -2.93 -8.49
CA LEU A 138 0.26 -1.96 -9.44
C LEU A 138 -1.23 -1.87 -9.18
N SER A 139 -1.86 -0.76 -9.55
CA SER A 139 -3.31 -0.56 -9.42
C SER A 139 -3.89 -0.10 -10.75
N TYR A 140 -5.21 -0.05 -10.83
CA TYR A 140 -5.93 0.65 -11.89
C TYR A 140 -7.17 1.30 -11.29
N GLY A 141 -7.65 2.39 -11.88
CA GLY A 141 -8.83 3.06 -11.37
C GLY A 141 -9.04 4.42 -12.00
N LEU A 142 -10.09 5.13 -11.59
CA LEU A 142 -10.31 6.50 -12.06
C LEU A 142 -9.41 7.46 -11.28
N PHE A 143 -8.66 8.27 -12.01
CA PHE A 143 -7.91 9.40 -11.48
C PHE A 143 -8.24 10.64 -12.32
N GLU A 144 -8.71 11.72 -11.69
CA GLU A 144 -9.16 12.93 -12.39
C GLU A 144 -10.15 12.65 -13.55
N ASN A 145 -11.11 11.75 -13.34
CA ASN A 145 -12.10 11.28 -14.33
C ASN A 145 -11.52 10.56 -15.55
N LYS A 146 -10.26 10.11 -15.50
CA LYS A 146 -9.63 9.29 -16.53
C LYS A 146 -9.24 7.94 -15.97
N MET A 147 -9.40 6.90 -16.77
CA MET A 147 -8.89 5.57 -16.44
C MET A 147 -7.37 5.63 -16.35
N ASN A 148 -6.84 5.41 -15.16
CA ASN A 148 -5.43 5.39 -14.85
C ASN A 148 -4.97 3.93 -14.71
N SER A 149 -3.95 3.58 -15.49
CA SER A 149 -3.35 2.25 -15.53
C SER A 149 -1.94 2.38 -16.12
N VAL A 150 -1.11 1.38 -15.93
CA VAL A 150 0.25 1.35 -16.48
C VAL A 150 0.28 1.33 -18.01
N GLU A 151 1.29 1.95 -18.61
CA GLU A 151 1.51 1.88 -20.05
C GLU A 151 2.38 0.67 -20.43
N LEU A 152 1.85 -0.21 -21.27
CA LEU A 152 2.51 -1.44 -21.71
C LEU A 152 2.29 -1.69 -23.21
N ASN A 153 3.23 -2.40 -23.83
CA ASN A 153 3.10 -2.86 -25.21
C ASN A 153 1.81 -3.70 -25.35
N ARG A 154 1.10 -3.49 -26.46
CA ARG A 154 -0.25 -4.03 -26.67
C ARG A 154 -0.22 -5.54 -26.94
N LEU A 155 -0.23 -6.36 -25.88
CA LEU A 155 -0.59 -7.78 -25.97
C LEU A 155 -2.12 -7.95 -26.07
N PHE A 156 -2.87 -7.12 -25.35
CA PHE A 156 -4.34 -7.07 -25.37
C PHE A 156 -4.85 -5.67 -25.74
N SER A 157 -6.00 -5.59 -26.41
CA SER A 157 -6.73 -4.34 -26.68
C SER A 157 -7.19 -3.69 -25.36
N LYS A 158 -7.45 -2.37 -25.34
CA LYS A 158 -7.92 -1.67 -24.12
C LYS A 158 -9.30 -2.15 -23.68
N GLU A 159 -10.08 -2.64 -24.62
CA GLU A 159 -11.41 -3.21 -24.43
C GLU A 159 -11.32 -4.57 -23.71
N ASP A 160 -10.32 -5.40 -24.05
CA ASP A 160 -10.18 -6.76 -23.48
C ASP A 160 -9.45 -6.80 -22.12
N ASP A 161 -8.68 -5.76 -21.80
CA ASP A 161 -7.83 -5.69 -20.61
C ASP A 161 -7.76 -4.25 -20.02
N PRO A 162 -8.89 -3.61 -19.69
CA PRO A 162 -8.92 -2.18 -19.32
C PRO A 162 -7.99 -1.82 -18.14
N SER A 163 -7.73 -2.75 -17.21
CA SER A 163 -6.78 -2.57 -16.09
C SER A 163 -5.32 -2.73 -16.47
N ARG A 164 -5.04 -3.34 -17.64
CA ARG A 164 -3.71 -3.78 -18.09
C ARG A 164 -3.15 -4.99 -17.32
N PHE A 165 -3.91 -5.57 -16.40
CA PHE A 165 -3.45 -6.66 -15.54
C PHE A 165 -3.22 -7.97 -16.31
N LYS A 166 -3.98 -8.26 -17.38
CA LYS A 166 -3.69 -9.42 -18.23
C LYS A 166 -2.36 -9.22 -18.96
N THR A 167 -2.12 -8.00 -19.47
CA THR A 167 -0.86 -7.63 -20.12
C THR A 167 0.33 -7.74 -19.14
N VAL A 168 0.19 -7.21 -17.91
CA VAL A 168 1.20 -7.37 -16.83
C VAL A 168 1.43 -8.86 -16.53
N HIS A 169 0.38 -9.64 -16.40
CA HIS A 169 0.49 -11.06 -16.09
C HIS A 169 1.23 -11.83 -17.18
N CYS A 170 0.94 -11.59 -18.46
CA CYS A 170 1.64 -12.22 -19.57
C CYS A 170 3.10 -11.74 -19.70
N LEU A 171 3.40 -10.51 -19.31
CA LEU A 171 4.78 -10.03 -19.23
C LEU A 171 5.58 -10.78 -18.16
N LEU A 172 4.98 -11.05 -16.99
CA LEU A 172 5.63 -11.75 -15.87
C LEU A 172 5.66 -13.27 -16.06
N TYR A 173 4.62 -13.83 -16.69
CA TYR A 173 4.39 -15.27 -16.84
C TYR A 173 4.04 -15.59 -18.31
N PRO A 174 5.00 -15.49 -19.24
CA PRO A 174 4.74 -15.62 -20.68
C PRO A 174 4.30 -17.03 -21.11
N LEU A 175 4.51 -18.04 -20.26
CA LEU A 175 4.10 -19.42 -20.52
C LEU A 175 2.65 -19.71 -20.10
N THR A 176 1.94 -18.73 -19.55
CA THR A 176 0.53 -18.87 -19.19
C THR A 176 -0.31 -19.11 -20.44
N SER A 177 -1.11 -20.18 -20.46
CA SER A 177 -1.72 -20.74 -21.68
C SER A 177 -2.67 -19.82 -22.45
N TRP A 178 -3.22 -18.79 -21.81
CA TRP A 178 -4.14 -17.82 -22.43
C TRP A 178 -3.43 -16.53 -22.88
N CYS A 179 -2.12 -16.41 -22.63
CA CYS A 179 -1.34 -15.32 -23.18
C CYS A 179 -1.20 -15.45 -24.69
N PRO A 180 -1.37 -14.36 -25.45
CA PRO A 180 -1.28 -14.35 -26.90
C PRO A 180 0.14 -14.54 -27.42
#